data_AF-A0A3C0VJ58-F1
#
_entry.id   AF-A0A3C0VJ58-F1
#
_cell.length_a   1.000
_cell.length_b   1.000
_cell.length_c   1.000
_cell.angle_alpha   90.00
_cell.angle_beta   90.00
_cell.angle_gamma   90.00
#
_symmetry.space_group_name_H-M   'P 1'
#
loop_
_entity.id
_entity.type
_entity.pdbx_description
1 polymer ?
#
loop_
_entity_poly.entity_id
_entity_poly.type
_entity_poly.pdbx_seq_one_letter_code
_entity_poly.pdbx_strand_id
1 'polypeptide(L)'
;MRRRQFLEIAGSGIAVAPWLQKARAAAEESAPPDGVAGKSTEVDIRALFEASSEEVVALTQRVFEKCILEKLRPPAEPLQHTWVQPGGPYYLGQWIWDTMFVVDLLSILPGRTHVIRDIFQNYWDFQDRWNRQMPAYAIDTPQCRDNRG
;
A
#
# COMPACT_ATOMS: atom_id res chain seq x y z
N MET A 1 8.37 -24.37 -1.09
CA MET A 1 8.54 -22.90 -1.03
C MET A 1 9.91 -22.59 -0.46
N ARG A 2 10.82 -21.98 -1.24
CA ARG A 2 12.12 -21.49 -0.73
C ARG A 2 11.90 -20.14 -0.04
N ARG A 3 11.99 -20.11 1.28
CA ARG A 3 11.86 -18.88 2.10
C ARG A 3 13.12 -18.02 1.90
N ARG A 4 12.92 -16.71 1.66
CA ARG A 4 14.01 -15.73 1.54
C ARG A 4 14.45 -15.33 2.95
N GLN A 5 15.73 -15.49 3.28
CA GLN A 5 16.31 -15.04 4.54
C GLN A 5 16.54 -13.53 4.47
N PHE A 6 15.93 -12.78 5.40
CA PHE A 6 16.19 -11.35 5.58
C PHE A 6 17.33 -11.15 6.60
N LEU A 7 18.19 -10.19 6.30
CA LEU A 7 19.43 -9.85 7.00
C LEU A 7 19.24 -9.66 8.51
N GLU A 8 20.07 -10.33 9.31
CA GLU A 8 20.32 -9.98 10.71
C GLU A 8 20.97 -8.60 10.75
N ILE A 9 20.25 -7.60 11.28
CA ILE A 9 20.84 -6.32 11.64
C ILE A 9 21.12 -6.35 13.14
N ALA A 10 22.41 -6.40 13.47
CA ALA A 10 22.91 -6.31 14.83
C ALA A 10 22.47 -4.99 15.48
N GLY A 11 22.00 -5.10 16.72
CA GLY A 11 21.43 -4.00 17.49
C GLY A 11 22.38 -2.82 17.67
N SER A 12 21.84 -1.62 17.46
CA SER A 12 22.33 -0.39 18.07
C SER A 12 21.12 0.52 18.27
N GLY A 13 20.88 0.88 19.53
CA GLY A 13 19.66 1.53 20.00
C GLY A 13 19.35 2.82 19.23
N ILE A 14 18.16 2.86 18.64
CA ILE A 14 17.61 4.08 18.05
C ILE A 14 16.97 4.87 19.18
N ALA A 15 17.62 5.93 19.62
CA ALA A 15 16.97 6.94 20.46
C ALA A 15 15.79 7.54 19.70
N VAL A 16 14.57 7.32 20.20
CA VAL A 16 13.34 7.84 19.60
C VAL A 16 13.36 9.36 19.74
N ALA A 17 13.43 10.06 18.60
CA ALA A 17 13.45 11.51 18.58
C ALA A 17 12.09 12.08 19.08
N PRO A 18 12.08 13.18 19.87
CA PRO A 18 10.88 13.72 20.52
C PRO A 18 9.74 14.12 19.57
N TRP A 19 10.01 14.30 18.28
CA TRP A 19 8.99 14.68 17.30
C TRP A 19 8.05 13.54 16.92
N LEU A 20 8.43 12.27 17.15
CA LEU A 20 7.55 11.12 16.93
C LEU A 20 6.34 11.12 17.89
N GLN A 21 6.48 11.69 19.09
CA GLN A 21 5.37 11.80 20.05
C GLN A 21 4.30 12.79 19.59
N LYS A 22 4.71 13.85 18.87
CA LYS A 22 3.80 14.90 18.39
C LYS A 22 2.91 14.43 17.23
N ALA A 23 3.39 13.46 16.44
CA ALA A 23 2.62 12.84 15.37
C ALA A 23 1.49 11.92 15.90
N ARG A 24 1.62 11.41 17.13
CA ARG A 24 0.63 10.53 17.75
C ARG A 24 -0.63 11.27 18.21
N ALA A 25 -0.49 12.51 18.68
CA ALA A 25 -1.62 13.31 19.16
C ALA A 25 -2.49 13.91 18.03
N ALA A 26 -1.95 14.11 16.82
CA ALA A 26 -2.69 14.67 15.70
C ALA A 26 -3.50 13.61 14.91
N ALA A 27 -3.21 12.32 15.09
CA ALA A 27 -3.84 11.23 14.36
C ALA A 27 -5.15 10.71 15.01
N GLU A 28 -5.48 11.16 16.23
CA GLU A 28 -6.68 10.69 16.96
C GLU A 28 -7.97 11.45 16.61
N GLU A 29 -7.90 12.58 15.91
CA GLU A 29 -9.07 13.46 15.71
C GLU A 29 -9.80 13.31 14.36
N SER A 30 -9.40 12.35 13.50
CA SER A 30 -10.03 12.23 12.17
C SER A 30 -10.35 10.78 11.79
N ALA A 31 -11.42 10.23 12.39
CA ALA A 31 -12.05 8.99 11.93
C ALA A 31 -13.35 9.30 11.18
N PRO A 32 -13.45 9.03 9.87
CA PRO A 32 -14.73 8.90 9.17
C PRO A 32 -15.29 7.47 9.29
N PRO A 33 -16.61 7.29 9.07
CA PRO A 33 -17.34 6.08 9.42
C PRO A 33 -17.14 4.94 8.41
N ASP A 34 -17.43 3.74 8.90
CA ASP A 34 -17.40 2.42 8.26
C ASP A 34 -17.68 2.40 6.75
N GLY A 35 -16.77 1.76 6.00
CA GLY A 35 -16.92 1.61 4.56
C GLY A 35 -16.01 0.54 3.95
N VAL A 36 -16.56 -0.68 3.87
CA VAL A 36 -16.15 -1.80 2.99
C VAL A 36 -14.82 -2.48 3.35
N ALA A 37 -14.82 -3.13 4.51
CA ALA A 37 -14.00 -4.32 4.71
C ALA A 37 -14.57 -5.45 3.85
N GLY A 38 -14.04 -5.65 2.65
CA GLY A 38 -14.22 -6.89 1.91
C GLY A 38 -13.90 -8.05 2.86
N LYS A 39 -14.87 -8.95 3.06
CA LYS A 39 -14.92 -10.02 4.07
C LYS A 39 -13.53 -10.52 4.42
N SER A 40 -12.93 -9.90 5.42
CA SER A 40 -11.59 -10.18 5.88
C SER A 40 -11.67 -11.52 6.59
N THR A 41 -11.28 -12.60 5.92
CA THR A 41 -10.59 -13.66 6.67
C THR A 41 -9.46 -12.94 7.38
N GLU A 42 -9.65 -12.72 8.68
CA GLU A 42 -8.73 -12.01 9.55
C GLU A 42 -7.37 -12.68 9.38
N VAL A 43 -6.50 -12.04 8.58
CA VAL A 43 -5.20 -12.60 8.28
C VAL A 43 -4.38 -12.41 9.54
N ASP A 44 -3.93 -13.51 10.14
CA ASP A 44 -2.96 -13.44 11.22
C ASP A 44 -1.61 -12.96 10.64
N ILE A 45 -1.40 -11.65 10.71
CA ILE A 45 -0.20 -10.98 10.22
C ILE A 45 1.03 -11.50 10.94
N ARG A 46 0.93 -11.84 12.23
CA ARG A 46 2.07 -12.30 13.03
C ARG A 46 2.60 -13.63 12.52
N ALA A 47 1.70 -14.52 12.09
CA ALA A 47 2.07 -15.83 11.54
C ALA A 47 2.89 -15.75 10.24
N LEU A 48 2.98 -14.58 9.61
CA LEU A 48 3.77 -14.35 8.39
C LEU A 48 5.24 -14.03 8.67
N PHE A 49 5.61 -13.71 9.91
CA PHE A 49 6.94 -13.22 10.27
C PHE A 49 7.60 -14.07 11.37
N GLU A 50 8.93 -14.19 11.29
CA GLU A 50 9.76 -14.88 12.28
C GLU A 50 10.94 -13.96 12.64
N ALA A 51 11.18 -13.76 13.94
CA ALA A 51 12.33 -13.01 14.44
C ALA A 51 12.74 -13.54 15.82
N SER A 52 14.00 -13.32 16.19
CA SER A 52 14.54 -13.71 17.51
C SER A 52 14.02 -12.84 18.66
N SER A 53 13.39 -11.71 18.35
CA SER A 53 12.82 -10.77 19.32
C SER A 53 11.32 -10.56 19.09
N GLU A 54 10.54 -10.73 20.15
CA GLU A 54 9.10 -10.46 20.17
C GLU A 54 8.79 -8.98 19.87
N GLU A 55 9.66 -8.06 20.30
CA GLU A 55 9.49 -6.63 20.05
C GLU A 55 9.54 -6.30 18.55
N VAL A 56 10.37 -7.03 17.80
CA VAL A 56 10.51 -6.87 16.35
C VAL A 56 9.27 -7.39 15.63
N VAL A 57 8.76 -8.56 16.01
CA VAL A 57 7.51 -9.10 15.43
C VAL A 57 6.34 -8.15 15.71
N ALA A 58 6.23 -7.65 16.94
CA ALA A 58 5.19 -6.70 17.31
C ALA A 58 5.33 -5.36 16.56
N LEU A 59 6.55 -4.88 16.31
CA LEU A 59 6.79 -3.69 15.49
C LEU A 59 6.36 -3.92 14.03
N THR A 60 6.77 -5.04 13.43
CA THR A 60 6.41 -5.40 12.06
C THR A 60 4.91 -5.48 11.89
N GLN A 61 4.19 -6.12 12.82
CA GLN A 61 2.73 -6.16 12.80
C GLN A 61 2.13 -4.75 12.79
N ARG A 62 2.57 -3.86 13.70
CA ARG A 62 2.07 -2.48 13.77
C ARG A 62 2.36 -1.69 12.49
N VAL A 63 3.54 -1.87 11.90
CA VAL A 63 3.90 -1.25 10.61
C VAL A 63 2.97 -1.76 9.51
N PHE A 64 2.69 -3.06 9.48
CA PHE A 64 1.80 -3.65 8.49
C PHE A 64 0.38 -3.08 8.59
N GLU A 65 -0.16 -3.02 9.80
CA GLU A 65 -1.49 -2.46 10.08
C GLU A 65 -1.56 -0.97 9.68
N LYS A 66 -0.64 -0.15 10.20
CA LYS A 66 -0.69 1.32 10.06
C LYS A 66 -0.23 1.84 8.70
N CYS A 67 0.79 1.22 8.12
CA CYS A 67 1.45 1.73 6.91
C CYS A 67 0.97 1.04 5.63
N ILE A 68 0.35 -0.14 5.73
CA ILE A 68 -0.08 -0.93 4.55
C ILE A 68 -1.60 -1.03 4.52
N LEU A 69 -2.22 -1.62 5.54
CA LEU A 69 -3.65 -1.89 5.55
C LEU A 69 -4.48 -0.62 5.71
N GLU A 70 -4.13 0.25 6.67
CA GLU A 70 -4.82 1.53 6.88
C GLU A 70 -4.61 2.54 5.75
N LYS A 71 -3.68 2.28 4.82
CA LYS A 71 -3.46 3.11 3.63
C LYS A 71 -4.35 2.73 2.45
N LEU A 72 -5.03 1.59 2.51
CA LEU A 72 -6.04 1.25 1.52
C LEU A 72 -7.25 2.18 1.68
N ARG A 73 -7.72 2.67 0.55
CA ARG A 73 -8.88 3.54 0.45
C ARG A 73 -9.88 2.97 -0.56
N PRO A 74 -11.18 3.11 -0.29
CA PRO A 74 -12.20 2.74 -1.26
C PRO A 74 -12.09 3.65 -2.50
N PRO A 75 -12.68 3.24 -3.64
CA PRO A 75 -12.81 4.09 -4.81
C PRO A 75 -13.29 5.51 -4.47
N ALA A 76 -12.65 6.51 -5.06
CA ALA A 76 -13.00 7.92 -4.91
C ALA A 76 -12.50 8.71 -6.13
N GLU A 77 -13.36 9.52 -6.73
CA GLU A 77 -13.03 10.31 -7.93
C GLU A 77 -11.69 11.06 -7.77
N PRO A 78 -10.76 10.98 -8.75
CA PRO A 78 -10.89 10.35 -10.08
C PRO A 78 -10.50 8.85 -10.16
N LEU A 79 -10.26 8.20 -9.02
CA LEU A 79 -9.81 6.81 -8.91
C LEU A 79 -11.03 5.89 -8.73
N GLN A 80 -11.32 5.08 -9.76
CA GLN A 80 -12.51 4.21 -9.82
C GLN A 80 -12.33 2.89 -9.06
N HIS A 81 -11.10 2.59 -8.63
CA HIS A 81 -10.73 1.34 -7.98
C HIS A 81 -10.09 1.61 -6.61
N THR A 82 -9.99 0.56 -5.79
CA THR A 82 -9.22 0.59 -4.53
C THR A 82 -7.84 1.20 -4.77
N TRP A 83 -7.44 2.14 -3.92
CA TRP A 83 -6.19 2.88 -4.10
C TRP A 83 -5.40 2.99 -2.80
N VAL A 84 -4.12 3.34 -2.94
CA VAL A 84 -3.19 3.51 -1.82
C VAL A 84 -3.03 5.01 -1.53
N GLN A 85 -3.37 5.42 -0.31
CA GLN A 85 -3.09 6.78 0.15
C GLN A 85 -1.58 6.94 0.39
N PRO A 86 -0.94 7.98 -0.20
CA PRO A 86 0.48 8.25 -0.01
C PRO A 86 0.78 8.69 1.44
N GLY A 87 2.06 8.71 1.76
CA GLY A 87 2.55 9.21 3.05
C GLY A 87 2.41 10.73 3.15
N GLY A 88 2.02 11.24 4.32
CA GLY A 88 1.90 12.67 4.59
C GLY A 88 0.52 13.27 4.24
N PRO A 89 0.11 14.36 4.91
CA PRO A 89 -1.25 14.92 4.78
C PRO A 89 -1.44 15.76 3.51
N TYR A 90 -0.36 16.10 2.79
CA TYR A 90 -0.37 17.08 1.71
C TYR A 90 -0.46 16.46 0.31
N TYR A 91 -0.24 15.15 0.19
CA TYR A 91 -0.26 14.48 -1.10
C TYR A 91 -1.67 13.97 -1.40
N LEU A 92 -2.20 14.40 -2.55
CA LEU A 92 -3.50 13.97 -3.05
C LEU A 92 -3.31 12.92 -4.16
N GLY A 93 -4.18 11.91 -4.16
CA GLY A 93 -4.19 10.83 -5.16
C GLY A 93 -3.20 9.70 -4.88
N GLN A 94 -3.00 8.84 -5.88
CA GLN A 94 -2.13 7.66 -5.78
C GLN A 94 -0.78 7.92 -6.45
N TRP A 95 0.31 7.72 -5.71
CA TRP A 95 1.67 7.85 -6.22
C TRP A 95 2.23 6.47 -6.56
N ILE A 96 2.52 6.23 -7.83
CA ILE A 96 2.91 4.89 -8.30
C ILE A 96 4.19 4.39 -7.63
N TRP A 97 5.15 5.27 -7.35
CA TRP A 97 6.39 4.92 -6.67
C TRP A 97 6.15 4.41 -5.25
N ASP A 98 5.41 5.17 -4.44
CA ASP A 98 5.05 4.79 -3.07
C ASP A 98 4.21 3.51 -3.02
N THR A 99 3.35 3.35 -4.03
CA THR A 99 2.49 2.18 -4.19
C THR A 99 3.30 0.89 -4.32
N MET A 100 4.52 0.92 -4.88
CA MET A 100 5.32 -0.30 -5.06
C MET A 100 5.74 -0.93 -3.73
N PHE A 101 6.05 -0.11 -2.72
CA PHE A 101 6.38 -0.63 -1.37
C PHE A 101 5.17 -1.31 -0.73
N VAL A 102 3.98 -0.74 -0.91
CA VAL A 102 2.73 -1.26 -0.35
C VAL A 102 2.30 -2.54 -1.08
N VAL A 103 2.39 -2.57 -2.40
CA VAL A 103 1.99 -3.73 -3.21
C VAL A 103 2.86 -4.96 -2.94
N ASP A 104 4.18 -4.79 -2.80
CA ASP A 104 5.07 -5.90 -2.47
C ASP A 104 4.66 -6.57 -1.15
N LEU A 105 4.34 -5.77 -0.13
CA LEU A 105 3.84 -6.25 1.16
C LEU A 105 2.41 -6.80 1.08
N LEU A 106 1.52 -6.21 0.26
CA LEU A 106 0.20 -6.81 0.03
C LEU A 106 0.30 -8.18 -0.65
N SER A 107 1.32 -8.41 -1.47
CA SER A 107 1.49 -9.66 -2.21
C SER A 107 1.76 -10.88 -1.32
N ILE A 108 2.28 -10.67 -0.11
CA ILE A 108 2.49 -11.75 0.86
C ILE A 108 1.19 -12.16 1.58
N LEU A 109 0.15 -11.32 1.53
CA LEU A 109 -1.13 -11.63 2.14
C LEU A 109 -2.01 -12.50 1.23
N PRO A 110 -2.68 -13.52 1.79
CA PRO A 110 -3.61 -14.33 1.02
C PRO A 110 -4.80 -13.49 0.53
N GLY A 111 -5.24 -13.74 -0.70
CA GLY A 111 -6.45 -13.15 -1.26
C GLY A 111 -6.35 -11.67 -1.70
N ARG A 112 -5.15 -11.08 -1.76
CA ARG A 112 -4.98 -9.66 -2.12
C ARG A 112 -4.76 -9.37 -3.61
N THR A 113 -4.75 -10.40 -4.46
CA THR A 113 -4.55 -10.24 -5.92
C THR A 113 -5.52 -9.24 -6.55
N HIS A 114 -6.80 -9.25 -6.15
CA HIS A 114 -7.78 -8.29 -6.66
C HIS A 114 -7.46 -6.85 -6.26
N VAL A 115 -7.05 -6.62 -5.01
CA VAL A 115 -6.68 -5.30 -4.50
C VAL A 115 -5.46 -4.75 -5.25
N ILE A 116 -4.45 -5.60 -5.48
CA ILE A 116 -3.27 -5.21 -6.25
C ILE A 116 -3.65 -4.85 -7.69
N ARG A 117 -4.54 -5.65 -8.31
CA ARG A 117 -5.05 -5.37 -9.66
C ARG A 117 -5.77 -4.03 -9.73
N ASP A 118 -6.66 -3.75 -8.78
CA ASP A 118 -7.40 -2.48 -8.66
C ASP A 118 -6.45 -1.27 -8.59
N ILE A 119 -5.42 -1.37 -7.75
CA ILE A 119 -4.41 -0.32 -7.58
C ILE A 119 -3.70 -0.01 -8.90
N PHE A 120 -3.29 -1.03 -9.66
CA PHE A 120 -2.64 -0.81 -10.96
C PHE A 120 -3.62 -0.39 -12.06
N GLN A 121 -4.88 -0.83 -11.98
CA GLN A 121 -5.91 -0.40 -12.94
C GLN A 121 -6.07 1.13 -12.92
N ASN A 122 -6.07 1.74 -11.72
CA ASN A 122 -6.08 3.20 -11.59
C ASN A 122 -4.92 3.90 -12.33
N TYR A 123 -3.72 3.29 -12.38
CA TYR A 123 -2.58 3.83 -13.15
C TYR A 123 -2.83 3.74 -14.65
N TRP A 124 -3.32 2.60 -15.14
CA TRP A 124 -3.63 2.43 -16.57
C TRP A 124 -4.77 3.33 -17.02
N ASP A 125 -5.84 3.45 -16.22
CA ASP A 125 -6.94 4.37 -16.52
C ASP A 125 -6.45 5.82 -16.60
N PHE A 126 -5.47 6.19 -15.76
CA PHE A 126 -4.81 7.49 -15.87
C PHE A 126 -4.00 7.61 -17.17
N GLN A 127 -3.21 6.61 -17.56
CA GLN A 127 -2.48 6.61 -18.83
C GLN A 127 -3.41 6.77 -20.03
N ASP A 128 -4.55 6.07 -20.04
CA ASP A 128 -5.55 6.19 -21.10
C ASP A 128 -6.22 7.57 -21.15
N ARG A 129 -6.49 8.19 -19.99
CA ARG A 129 -6.97 9.58 -19.93
C ARG A 129 -5.90 10.56 -20.41
N TRP A 130 -4.67 10.39 -19.95
CA TRP A 130 -3.54 11.24 -20.31
C TRP A 130 -3.24 11.19 -21.81
N ASN A 131 -3.14 10.00 -22.40
CA ASN A 131 -2.85 9.82 -23.82
C ASN A 131 -3.92 10.45 -24.73
N ARG A 132 -5.20 10.38 -24.32
CA ARG A 132 -6.29 11.07 -25.04
C ARG A 132 -6.17 12.59 -24.99
N GLN A 133 -5.73 13.14 -23.85
CA GLN A 133 -5.60 14.60 -23.66
C GLN A 133 -4.30 15.16 -24.21
N MET A 134 -3.22 14.37 -24.18
CA MET A 134 -1.85 14.77 -24.51
C MET A 134 -1.26 13.87 -25.62
N PRO A 135 -1.91 13.74 -26.79
CA PRO A 135 -1.51 12.79 -27.82
C PRO A 135 -0.11 13.07 -28.39
N ALA A 136 0.35 14.32 -28.36
CA ALA A 136 1.71 14.67 -28.80
C ALA A 136 2.82 14.10 -27.89
N TYR A 137 2.47 13.72 -26.66
CA TYR A 137 3.38 13.12 -25.67
C TYR A 137 3.07 11.64 -25.42
N ALA A 138 2.01 11.12 -26.04
CA ALA A 138 1.69 9.71 -26.00
C ALA A 138 2.72 8.99 -26.88
N ILE A 139 3.71 8.36 -26.25
CA ILE A 139 4.47 7.31 -26.90
C ILE A 139 3.58 6.09 -26.85
N ASP A 140 3.32 5.46 -28.01
CA ASP A 140 2.70 4.14 -28.09
C ASP A 140 3.57 3.16 -27.32
N THR A 141 3.38 3.13 -26.00
CA THR A 141 3.72 1.96 -25.21
C THR A 141 2.84 0.88 -25.80
N PRO A 142 3.40 -0.25 -26.27
CA PRO A 142 2.59 -1.33 -26.77
C PRO A 142 1.62 -1.68 -25.65
N GLN A 143 0.37 -1.25 -25.82
CA GLN A 143 -0.73 -1.85 -25.10
C GLN A 143 -0.50 -3.34 -25.34
N CYS A 144 -0.49 -4.15 -24.29
CA CYS A 144 -0.85 -5.54 -24.42
C CYS A 144 -2.29 -5.52 -24.96
N ARG A 145 -2.42 -5.25 -26.25
CA ARG A 145 -3.65 -5.09 -26.98
C ARG A 145 -4.24 -6.48 -26.93
N ASP A 146 -5.39 -6.50 -26.28
CA ASP A 146 -6.27 -7.62 -26.09
C ASP A 146 -6.14 -8.68 -27.20
N ASN A 147 -5.67 -9.88 -26.85
CA ASN A 147 -5.90 -11.11 -27.63
C ASN A 147 -7.36 -11.56 -27.42
N ARG A 148 -8.33 -10.66 -27.66
CA ARG A 148 -9.75 -10.99 -27.71
C ARG A 148 -10.37 -10.31 -28.92
N GLY A 149 -10.66 -11.13 -29.93
CA GLY A 149 -11.53 -10.82 -31.07
C GLY A 149 -10.80 -10.66 -32.38
#